data_AF-A0A9P6CG03-F1
#
_entry.id   AF-A0A9P6CG03-F1
#
_cell.length_a   1.000
_cell.length_b   1.000
_cell.length_c   1.000
_cell.angle_alpha   90.00
_cell.angle_beta   90.00
_cell.angle_gamma   90.00
#
_symmetry.space_group_name_H-M   'P 1'
#
loop_
_entity.id
_entity.type
_entity.pdbx_description
1 polymer ?
#
loop_
_entity_poly.entity_id
_entity_poly.type
_entity_poly.pdbx_seq_one_letter_code
_entity_poly.pdbx_strand_id
1 'polypeptide(L)'
;MSRAGKFIFQLDNLIQPGLDGIHSTVVYATFYSSSQIYPPAKKADTIIPLSTFSNVTGNDASVPPGFSYFNAANDFFPALPPGITLGQGPFREIRLLIDSQVAGVAFPYPVIFTGGLIPSLWRPITAYGAIELPTYFVDITPFIPLLADGKSHLFTIDVVSAENDHTILHNWLLQIELHQTSTGGSLALHNDIPTVVDTFSYPLNIDFTFLSTDQTNWTASLNHSYNRVLLPNPLRLGTTISEEQITDGFFQLATGGNFGNGTSSNKFNYVDTAANTYNRHVDAHLNALTLDHEGGTLASPVNVETGFPDQPEAQLSMFVGARLPGGRRKEGF
;
A
#
# COMPACT_ATOMS: atom_id res chain seq x y z
N MET A 1 14.99 15.82 -12.93
CA MET A 1 14.80 15.21 -14.26
C MET A 1 15.93 15.65 -15.18
N SER A 2 16.45 14.80 -16.06
CA SER A 2 17.53 15.17 -17.01
C SER A 2 17.03 15.76 -18.33
N ARG A 3 15.71 15.82 -18.54
CA ARG A 3 15.02 16.35 -19.72
C ARG A 3 13.63 16.83 -19.31
N ALA A 4 13.03 17.71 -20.12
CA ALA A 4 11.63 18.07 -19.95
C ALA A 4 10.74 16.82 -20.04
N GLY A 5 9.74 16.73 -19.16
CA GLY A 5 8.80 15.62 -19.08
C GLY A 5 7.44 16.11 -18.59
N LYS A 6 6.39 15.32 -18.84
CA LYS A 6 5.07 15.58 -18.27
C LYS A 6 4.99 14.94 -16.90
N PHE A 7 4.53 15.71 -15.92
CA PHE A 7 4.15 15.22 -14.60
C PHE A 7 2.63 15.05 -14.58
N ILE A 8 2.15 13.91 -14.08
CA ILE A 8 0.73 13.61 -13.95
C ILE A 8 0.43 13.47 -12.47
N PHE A 9 -0.61 14.14 -12.01
CA PHE A 9 -1.17 14.01 -10.69
C PHE A 9 -2.65 13.68 -10.84
N GLN A 10 -3.08 12.57 -10.23
CA GLN A 10 -4.43 12.01 -10.37
C GLN A 10 -4.95 11.67 -8.98
N LEU A 11 -6.18 12.10 -8.69
CA LEU A 11 -6.82 11.96 -7.36
C LEU A 11 -8.01 10.98 -7.36
N ASP A 12 -8.29 10.33 -8.49
CA ASP A 12 -9.38 9.35 -8.69
C ASP A 12 -10.72 9.71 -8.02
N ASN A 13 -11.02 11.01 -7.94
CA ASN A 13 -12.21 11.49 -7.24
C ASN A 13 -13.45 11.31 -8.11
N LEU A 14 -14.53 10.83 -7.50
CA LEU A 14 -15.81 10.66 -8.16
C LEU A 14 -16.66 11.93 -8.00
N ILE A 15 -16.70 12.75 -9.05
CA ILE A 15 -17.53 13.98 -9.06
C ILE A 15 -18.94 13.62 -9.50
N GLN A 16 -19.90 13.64 -8.55
CA GLN A 16 -21.32 13.41 -8.83
C GLN A 16 -22.22 14.47 -8.15
N PRO A 17 -23.45 14.69 -8.65
CA PRO A 17 -24.37 15.68 -8.07
C PRO A 17 -24.61 15.43 -6.57
N GLY A 18 -24.29 16.43 -5.73
CA GLY A 18 -24.44 16.37 -4.27
C GLY A 18 -23.22 15.87 -3.49
N LEU A 19 -22.13 15.47 -4.17
CA LEU A 19 -20.83 15.15 -3.57
C LEU A 19 -19.73 15.99 -4.25
N ASP A 20 -19.83 17.31 -4.13
CA ASP A 20 -18.99 18.33 -4.76
C ASP A 20 -17.98 18.95 -3.77
N GLY A 21 -17.30 18.10 -3.00
CA GLY A 21 -16.22 18.55 -2.11
C GLY A 21 -15.14 19.32 -2.89
N ILE A 22 -14.79 20.53 -2.42
CA ILE A 22 -13.65 21.26 -2.96
C ILE A 22 -12.39 20.58 -2.44
N HIS A 23 -11.68 19.90 -3.33
CA HIS A 23 -10.34 19.36 -3.04
C HIS A 23 -9.30 20.36 -3.55
N SER A 24 -8.52 20.92 -2.64
CA SER A 24 -7.32 21.69 -2.97
C SER A 24 -6.11 20.80 -2.76
N THR A 25 -5.23 20.73 -3.75
CA THR A 25 -3.97 19.99 -3.62
C THR A 25 -2.83 20.82 -4.14
N VAL A 26 -1.75 20.85 -3.37
CA VAL A 26 -0.50 21.51 -3.74
C VAL A 26 0.58 20.43 -3.80
N VAL A 27 1.25 20.33 -4.95
CA VAL A 27 2.36 19.39 -5.14
C VAL A 27 3.67 20.18 -5.19
N TYR A 28 4.59 19.85 -4.29
CA TYR A 28 5.95 20.36 -4.30
C TYR A 28 6.89 19.29 -4.81
N ALA A 29 7.80 19.64 -5.72
CA ALA A 29 8.86 18.76 -6.21
C ALA A 29 10.22 19.42 -5.94
N THR A 30 11.00 18.83 -5.02
CA THR A 30 12.34 19.30 -4.67
C THR A 30 13.38 18.46 -5.41
N PHE A 31 14.29 19.11 -6.15
CA PHE A 31 15.38 18.43 -6.83
C PHE A 31 16.71 18.78 -6.18
N TYR A 32 17.44 17.76 -5.73
CA TYR A 32 18.79 17.92 -5.20
C TYR A 32 19.83 17.78 -6.32
N SER A 33 20.78 18.71 -6.39
CA SER A 33 21.89 18.64 -7.34
C SER A 33 22.87 17.54 -6.93
N SER A 34 23.35 16.75 -7.89
CA SER A 34 24.44 15.81 -7.63
C SER A 34 25.72 16.54 -7.21
N SER A 35 26.51 15.90 -6.35
CA SER A 35 27.82 16.36 -5.90
C SER A 35 28.83 15.20 -5.93
N GLN A 36 30.09 15.46 -5.60
CA GLN A 36 31.09 14.38 -5.43
C GLN A 36 30.72 13.43 -4.28
N ILE A 37 30.07 13.95 -3.24
CA ILE A 37 29.66 13.19 -2.05
C ILE A 37 28.33 12.46 -2.31
N TYR A 38 27.44 13.08 -3.10
CA TYR A 38 26.14 12.53 -3.50
C TYR A 38 26.06 12.46 -5.03
N PRO A 39 26.67 11.44 -5.66
CA PRO A 39 26.69 11.30 -7.11
C PRO A 39 25.28 11.14 -7.68
N PRO A 40 25.08 11.43 -8.98
CA PRO A 40 23.77 11.28 -9.61
C PRO A 40 23.30 9.81 -9.53
N ALA A 41 22.00 9.62 -9.29
CA ALA A 41 21.38 8.30 -9.33
C ALA A 41 21.57 7.65 -10.71
N LYS A 42 21.78 6.33 -10.74
CA LYS A 42 21.77 5.56 -11.99
C LYS A 42 20.39 5.69 -12.64
N LYS A 43 20.39 5.84 -13.97
CA LYS A 43 19.16 6.00 -14.76
C LYS A 43 19.01 4.80 -15.70
N ALA A 44 17.77 4.44 -16.01
CA ALA A 44 17.50 3.54 -17.11
C ALA A 44 17.84 4.21 -18.45
N ASP A 45 18.44 3.45 -19.37
CA ASP A 45 18.68 3.90 -20.74
C ASP A 45 17.35 4.00 -21.52
N THR A 46 16.46 3.03 -21.29
CA THR A 46 15.13 2.92 -21.93
C THR A 46 14.08 2.53 -20.89
N ILE A 47 12.89 3.13 -20.97
CA ILE A 47 11.71 2.76 -20.17
C ILE A 47 10.62 2.37 -21.15
N ILE A 48 10.12 1.15 -21.03
CA ILE A 48 9.03 0.61 -21.86
C ILE A 48 7.82 0.40 -20.93
N PRO A 49 6.74 1.21 -21.05
CA PRO A 49 5.52 0.95 -20.31
C PRO A 49 4.85 -0.32 -20.84
N LEU A 50 4.45 -1.22 -19.95
CA LEU A 50 3.84 -2.52 -20.32
C LEU A 50 2.31 -2.56 -20.22
N SER A 51 1.69 -1.62 -19.51
CA SER A 51 0.25 -1.65 -19.23
C SER A 51 -0.55 -0.74 -20.17
N THR A 52 -0.41 0.58 -20.02
CA THR A 52 -1.24 1.54 -20.75
C THR A 52 -0.65 1.92 -22.10
N PHE A 53 0.62 1.58 -22.35
CA PHE A 53 1.45 2.08 -23.48
C PHE A 53 1.31 3.59 -23.73
N SER A 54 0.90 4.34 -22.70
CA SER A 54 0.49 5.74 -22.76
C SER A 54 1.24 6.51 -21.69
N ASN A 55 1.74 7.68 -22.06
CA ASN A 55 2.45 8.59 -21.16
C ASN A 55 1.56 9.73 -20.63
N VAL A 56 0.24 9.62 -20.81
CA VAL A 56 -0.75 10.66 -20.42
C VAL A 56 -1.87 10.13 -19.53
N THR A 57 -1.89 8.84 -19.21
CA THR A 57 -2.92 8.22 -18.39
C THR A 57 -2.28 7.36 -17.30
N GLY A 58 -2.77 7.48 -16.06
CA GLY A 58 -2.43 6.58 -14.97
C GLY A 58 -2.80 5.12 -15.30
N ASN A 59 -2.15 4.18 -14.62
CA ASN A 59 -2.49 2.76 -14.72
C ASN A 59 -3.53 2.42 -13.64
N ASP A 60 -4.63 1.75 -14.03
CA ASP A 60 -5.75 1.43 -13.14
C ASP A 60 -5.68 -0.03 -12.64
N ALA A 61 -4.49 -0.47 -12.23
CA ALA A 61 -4.23 -1.84 -11.80
C ALA A 61 -3.68 -1.84 -10.37
N SER A 62 -4.46 -2.37 -9.42
CA SER A 62 -4.06 -2.61 -8.03
C SER A 62 -3.90 -4.10 -7.76
N VAL A 63 -2.77 -4.50 -7.17
CA VAL A 63 -2.52 -5.88 -6.74
C VAL A 63 -1.90 -5.89 -5.34
N PRO A 64 -2.51 -6.62 -4.37
CA PRO A 64 -3.80 -7.27 -4.49
C PRO A 64 -4.92 -6.23 -4.69
N PRO A 65 -6.05 -6.61 -5.31
CA PRO A 65 -7.24 -5.77 -5.24
C PRO A 65 -7.62 -5.61 -3.76
N GLY A 66 -7.95 -4.40 -3.33
CA GLY A 66 -7.94 -3.98 -1.91
C GLY A 66 -8.79 -4.79 -0.92
N PHE A 67 -9.60 -5.74 -1.39
CA PHE A 67 -10.50 -6.55 -0.57
C PHE A 67 -10.24 -8.06 -0.64
N SER A 68 -9.28 -8.55 -1.43
CA SER A 68 -9.01 -9.99 -1.46
C SER A 68 -8.46 -10.54 -0.15
N TYR A 69 -7.95 -9.68 0.74
CA TYR A 69 -7.42 -10.06 2.05
C TYR A 69 -8.39 -10.91 2.87
N PHE A 70 -9.70 -10.75 2.67
CA PHE A 70 -10.71 -11.46 3.44
C PHE A 70 -11.15 -12.79 2.85
N ASN A 71 -10.58 -13.20 1.71
CA ASN A 71 -10.91 -14.47 1.09
C ASN A 71 -10.29 -15.64 1.87
N ALA A 72 -11.05 -16.70 2.08
CA ALA A 72 -10.55 -17.96 2.59
C ALA A 72 -9.87 -18.78 1.49
N ALA A 73 -8.85 -19.56 1.89
CA ALA A 73 -8.31 -20.60 1.03
C ALA A 73 -9.42 -21.64 0.73
N ASN A 74 -9.46 -22.17 -0.50
CA ASN A 74 -10.54 -23.05 -0.91
C ASN A 74 -10.66 -24.31 -0.04
N ASP A 75 -9.55 -24.80 0.51
CA ASP A 75 -9.55 -25.96 1.40
C ASP A 75 -10.33 -25.73 2.72
N PHE A 76 -10.41 -24.48 3.18
CA PHE A 76 -11.13 -24.11 4.41
C PHE A 76 -12.53 -23.55 4.11
N PHE A 77 -12.77 -23.05 2.89
CA PHE A 77 -14.01 -22.39 2.51
C PHE A 77 -15.29 -23.21 2.80
N PRO A 78 -15.36 -24.54 2.54
CA PRO A 78 -16.54 -25.35 2.84
C PRO A 78 -16.85 -25.51 4.33
N ALA A 79 -15.87 -25.28 5.22
CA ALA A 79 -16.04 -25.42 6.67
C ALA A 79 -16.55 -24.13 7.34
N LEU A 80 -16.61 -23.02 6.59
CA LEU A 80 -17.02 -21.72 7.10
C LEU A 80 -18.53 -21.50 6.90
N PRO A 81 -19.22 -20.80 7.82
CA PRO A 81 -20.62 -20.45 7.62
C PRO A 81 -20.85 -19.70 6.28
N PRO A 82 -22.01 -19.87 5.63
CA PRO A 82 -22.27 -19.22 4.36
C PRO A 82 -22.38 -17.69 4.52
N GLY A 83 -21.87 -16.94 3.54
CA GLY A 83 -22.06 -15.50 3.45
C GLY A 83 -21.15 -14.65 4.35
N ILE A 84 -20.03 -15.21 4.82
CA ILE A 84 -19.05 -14.48 5.64
C ILE A 84 -17.69 -14.29 4.94
N THR A 85 -17.35 -15.11 3.94
CA THR A 85 -16.12 -14.95 3.15
C THR A 85 -16.35 -15.46 1.72
N LEU A 86 -15.31 -15.39 0.89
CA LEU A 86 -15.26 -15.95 -0.45
C LEU A 86 -14.04 -16.89 -0.58
N GLY A 87 -14.05 -17.77 -1.58
CA GLY A 87 -12.89 -18.61 -1.90
C GLY A 87 -11.76 -17.86 -2.61
N GLN A 88 -10.82 -18.62 -3.16
CA GLN A 88 -9.64 -18.19 -3.91
C GLN A 88 -8.51 -17.51 -3.13
N GLY A 89 -8.60 -17.53 -1.81
CA GLY A 89 -7.54 -17.09 -0.91
C GLY A 89 -7.13 -15.61 -1.05
N PRO A 90 -6.37 -15.11 -0.07
CA PRO A 90 -5.98 -13.71 -0.01
C PRO A 90 -4.64 -13.42 -0.70
N PHE A 91 -3.82 -14.45 -0.86
CA PHE A 91 -2.49 -14.38 -1.44
C PHE A 91 -2.52 -14.01 -2.92
N ARG A 92 -1.58 -13.16 -3.33
CA ARG A 92 -1.34 -12.84 -4.74
C ARG A 92 0.14 -13.00 -5.06
N GLU A 93 0.43 -13.69 -6.16
CA GLU A 93 1.74 -13.71 -6.80
C GLU A 93 1.60 -13.02 -8.15
N ILE A 94 2.43 -12.00 -8.38
CA ILE A 94 2.56 -11.35 -9.68
C ILE A 94 3.68 -12.05 -10.42
N ARG A 95 3.43 -12.55 -11.63
CA ARG A 95 4.46 -13.22 -12.43
C ARG A 95 4.69 -12.41 -13.70
N LEU A 96 5.97 -12.27 -14.04
CA LEU A 96 6.40 -11.85 -15.36
C LEU A 96 6.77 -13.11 -16.14
N LEU A 97 6.16 -13.31 -17.29
CA LEU A 97 6.49 -14.38 -18.22
C LEU A 97 7.11 -13.80 -19.49
N ILE A 98 8.13 -14.48 -20.01
CA ILE A 98 8.74 -14.23 -21.31
C ILE A 98 8.57 -15.50 -22.15
N ASP A 99 7.86 -15.40 -23.27
CA ASP A 99 7.55 -16.54 -24.15
C ASP A 99 6.95 -17.72 -23.37
N SER A 100 5.98 -17.43 -22.51
CA SER A 100 5.29 -18.38 -21.61
C SER A 100 6.15 -19.03 -20.52
N GLN A 101 7.40 -18.61 -20.36
CA GLN A 101 8.27 -19.04 -19.26
C GLN A 101 8.29 -17.99 -18.17
N VAL A 102 8.13 -18.40 -16.90
CA VAL A 102 8.21 -17.48 -15.76
C VAL A 102 9.62 -16.90 -15.67
N ALA A 103 9.75 -15.61 -15.93
CA ALA A 103 10.99 -14.85 -15.86
C ALA A 103 11.26 -14.30 -14.46
N GLY A 104 10.21 -14.12 -13.67
CA GLY A 104 10.32 -13.85 -12.25
C GLY A 104 8.98 -13.52 -11.63
N VAL A 105 8.99 -13.41 -10.31
CA VAL A 105 7.78 -13.21 -9.51
C VAL A 105 7.96 -12.10 -8.50
N ALA A 106 6.86 -11.46 -8.14
CA ALA A 106 6.79 -10.50 -7.06
C ALA A 106 5.62 -10.86 -6.15
N PHE A 107 5.85 -10.73 -4.85
CA PHE A 107 4.86 -10.98 -3.81
C PHE A 107 4.48 -9.66 -3.18
N PRO A 108 3.30 -9.13 -3.49
CA PRO A 108 2.91 -7.83 -2.97
C PRO A 108 2.77 -7.84 -1.46
N TYR A 109 3.40 -6.85 -0.82
CA TYR A 109 3.07 -6.48 0.55
C TYR A 109 1.62 -5.99 0.60
N PRO A 110 0.81 -6.49 1.55
CA PRO A 110 -0.59 -6.13 1.61
C PRO A 110 -0.76 -4.72 2.17
N VAL A 111 -0.70 -3.70 1.30
CA VAL A 111 -0.91 -2.31 1.71
C VAL A 111 -2.38 -2.09 2.03
N ILE A 112 -2.64 -1.59 3.23
CA ILE A 112 -3.97 -1.26 3.72
C ILE A 112 -4.09 0.27 3.78
N PHE A 113 -4.94 0.84 2.94
CA PHE A 113 -5.13 2.29 2.88
C PHE A 113 -5.87 2.83 4.12
N THR A 114 -5.82 4.15 4.32
CA THR A 114 -6.49 4.82 5.44
C THR A 114 -8.00 4.53 5.44
N GLY A 115 -8.45 3.81 6.46
CA GLY A 115 -9.86 3.39 6.59
C GLY A 115 -10.27 2.20 5.71
N GLY A 116 -9.31 1.51 5.09
CA GLY A 116 -9.57 0.37 4.19
C GLY A 116 -10.23 -0.84 4.86
N LEU A 117 -10.03 -1.04 6.16
CA LEU A 117 -10.72 -2.06 6.97
C LEU A 117 -11.78 -1.43 7.88
N ILE A 118 -11.35 -0.51 8.75
CA ILE A 118 -12.20 0.31 9.61
C ILE A 118 -11.58 1.72 9.68
N PRO A 119 -12.37 2.80 9.52
CA PRO A 119 -11.86 4.18 9.60
C PRO A 119 -11.05 4.53 10.85
N SER A 120 -11.30 3.88 11.99
CA SER A 120 -10.66 4.21 13.27
C SER A 120 -9.28 3.60 13.48
N LEU A 121 -8.89 2.54 12.74
CA LEU A 121 -7.60 1.86 12.93
C LEU A 121 -6.39 2.69 12.47
N TRP A 122 -6.60 3.68 11.61
CA TRP A 122 -5.54 4.34 10.84
C TRP A 122 -5.45 5.84 11.09
N ARG A 123 -6.07 6.30 12.18
CA ARG A 123 -6.15 7.72 12.51
C ARG A 123 -5.29 8.00 13.74
N PRO A 124 -4.27 8.88 13.66
CA PRO A 124 -3.85 9.74 12.54
C PRO A 124 -2.68 9.19 11.69
N ILE A 125 -2.20 7.97 11.95
CA ILE A 125 -1.00 7.42 11.29
C ILE A 125 -1.39 6.45 10.17
N THR A 126 -0.90 6.70 8.95
CA THR A 126 -1.12 5.83 7.80
C THR A 126 -0.24 4.58 7.83
N ALA A 127 -0.65 3.49 7.17
CA ALA A 127 0.18 2.30 6.99
C ALA A 127 1.51 2.60 6.31
N TYR A 128 2.51 1.75 6.56
CA TYR A 128 3.65 1.64 5.67
C TYR A 128 3.17 1.37 4.24
N GLY A 129 3.72 2.12 3.29
CA GLY A 129 3.37 2.00 1.87
C GLY A 129 2.03 2.63 1.45
N ALA A 130 1.20 3.14 2.36
CA ALA A 130 -0.11 3.70 2.01
C ALA A 130 -0.03 5.02 1.23
N ILE A 131 1.06 5.78 1.40
CA ILE A 131 1.32 7.04 0.66
C ILE A 131 2.31 6.79 -0.49
N GLU A 132 3.20 5.82 -0.35
CA GLU A 132 4.17 5.41 -1.36
C GLU A 132 4.18 3.88 -1.49
N LEU A 133 3.43 3.35 -2.45
CA LEU A 133 3.29 1.90 -2.62
C LEU A 133 4.65 1.23 -2.87
N PRO A 134 4.91 0.05 -2.26
CA PRO A 134 6.13 -0.70 -2.51
C PRO A 134 6.29 -0.99 -4.00
N THR A 135 7.46 -0.66 -4.55
CA THR A 135 7.81 -0.98 -5.94
C THR A 135 8.48 -2.36 -6.01
N TYR A 136 8.05 -3.17 -6.98
CA TYR A 136 8.57 -4.51 -7.25
C TYR A 136 9.43 -4.52 -8.52
N PHE A 137 10.45 -5.39 -8.53
CA PHE A 137 11.40 -5.50 -9.62
C PHE A 137 11.58 -6.96 -9.97
N VAL A 138 11.61 -7.25 -11.27
CA VAL A 138 11.97 -8.56 -11.81
C VAL A 138 13.23 -8.38 -12.65
N ASP A 139 14.32 -9.03 -12.25
CA ASP A 139 15.57 -9.05 -13.01
C ASP A 139 15.47 -10.07 -14.14
N ILE A 140 15.33 -9.57 -15.37
CA ILE A 140 15.25 -10.41 -16.58
C ILE A 140 16.64 -10.65 -17.22
N THR A 141 17.74 -10.26 -16.57
CA THR A 141 19.10 -10.49 -17.07
C THR A 141 19.35 -11.94 -17.49
N PRO A 142 18.88 -12.97 -16.75
CA PRO A 142 19.03 -14.36 -17.17
C PRO A 142 18.38 -14.69 -18.53
N PHE A 143 17.41 -13.89 -18.98
CA PHE A 143 16.71 -14.05 -20.26
C PHE A 143 17.37 -13.26 -21.41
N ILE A 144 18.42 -12.47 -21.17
CA ILE A 144 19.12 -11.72 -22.24
C ILE A 144 19.54 -12.61 -23.42
N PRO A 145 20.10 -13.83 -23.23
CA PRO A 145 20.45 -14.69 -24.36
C PRO A 145 19.26 -15.07 -25.24
N LEU A 146 18.07 -15.20 -24.65
CA LEU A 146 16.81 -15.42 -25.39
C LEU A 146 16.39 -14.14 -26.12
N LEU A 147 16.37 -13.01 -25.41
CA LEU A 147 15.87 -11.72 -25.90
C LEU A 147 16.76 -11.06 -26.97
N ALA A 148 18.02 -11.48 -27.07
CA ALA A 148 19.00 -10.94 -28.01
C ALA A 148 19.04 -11.71 -29.35
N ASP A 149 18.10 -12.63 -29.60
CA ASP A 149 18.11 -13.48 -30.79
C ASP A 149 17.59 -12.79 -32.08
N GLY A 150 17.12 -11.54 -31.96
CA GLY A 150 16.59 -10.73 -33.06
C GLY A 150 15.14 -11.04 -33.44
N LYS A 151 14.45 -11.92 -32.70
CA LYS A 151 13.02 -12.24 -32.91
C LYS A 151 12.11 -11.40 -32.01
N SER A 152 10.82 -11.50 -32.27
CA SER A 152 9.80 -10.94 -31.39
C SER A 152 9.58 -11.86 -30.20
N HIS A 153 9.50 -11.28 -28.99
CA HIS A 153 9.20 -11.98 -27.75
C HIS A 153 7.91 -11.47 -27.13
N LEU A 154 7.19 -12.35 -26.44
CA LEU A 154 5.96 -12.01 -25.72
C LEU A 154 6.26 -11.84 -24.23
N PHE A 155 5.96 -10.67 -23.69
CA PHE A 155 5.98 -10.39 -22.26
C PHE A 155 4.55 -10.42 -21.74
N THR A 156 4.30 -11.25 -20.74
CA THR A 156 2.99 -11.36 -20.07
C THR A 156 3.17 -11.07 -18.60
N ILE A 157 2.31 -10.21 -18.05
CA ILE A 157 2.14 -10.06 -16.60
C ILE A 157 0.83 -10.75 -16.26
N ASP A 158 0.87 -11.67 -15.30
CA ASP A 158 -0.32 -12.24 -14.71
C ASP A 158 -0.29 -12.19 -13.18
N VAL A 159 -1.46 -12.39 -12.60
CA VAL A 159 -1.68 -12.35 -11.15
C VAL A 159 -2.41 -13.63 -10.78
N VAL A 160 -1.85 -14.38 -9.84
CA VAL A 160 -2.40 -15.68 -9.44
C VAL A 160 -2.59 -15.78 -7.94
N SER A 161 -3.49 -16.69 -7.53
CA SER A 161 -3.64 -17.12 -6.14
C SER A 161 -2.71 -18.27 -5.79
N ALA A 162 -2.66 -18.61 -4.50
CA ALA A 162 -1.99 -19.81 -4.00
C ALA A 162 -2.80 -21.11 -4.23
N GLU A 163 -3.97 -21.01 -4.85
CA GLU A 163 -4.83 -22.16 -5.14
C GLU A 163 -4.24 -23.03 -6.25
N ASN A 164 -4.62 -24.31 -6.27
CA ASN A 164 -4.10 -25.27 -7.26
C ASN A 164 -4.40 -24.88 -8.72
N ASP A 165 -5.49 -24.16 -8.96
CA ASP A 165 -5.89 -23.68 -10.28
C ASP A 165 -5.41 -22.26 -10.60
N HIS A 166 -4.72 -21.61 -9.65
CA HIS A 166 -4.20 -20.25 -9.73
C HIS A 166 -5.26 -19.17 -9.98
N THR A 167 -6.54 -19.49 -9.82
CA THR A 167 -7.63 -18.57 -10.15
C THR A 167 -7.84 -17.52 -9.06
N ILE A 168 -8.25 -16.33 -9.47
CA ILE A 168 -8.60 -15.22 -8.58
C ILE A 168 -10.05 -14.80 -8.80
N LEU A 169 -10.71 -14.33 -7.74
CA LEU A 169 -12.01 -13.68 -7.88
C LEU A 169 -11.86 -12.26 -8.42
N HIS A 170 -12.83 -11.83 -9.22
CA HIS A 170 -12.93 -10.44 -9.67
C HIS A 170 -13.53 -9.59 -8.53
N ASN A 171 -12.82 -8.52 -8.15
CA ASN A 171 -13.17 -7.45 -7.19
C ASN A 171 -14.56 -7.52 -6.55
N TRP A 172 -14.77 -8.25 -5.45
CA TRP A 172 -16.00 -8.19 -4.65
C TRP A 172 -15.73 -8.20 -3.14
N LEU A 173 -16.74 -7.77 -2.37
CA LEU A 173 -16.69 -7.51 -0.93
C LEU A 173 -17.23 -8.71 -0.13
N LEU A 174 -16.45 -9.23 0.83
CA LEU A 174 -16.94 -10.05 1.96
C LEU A 174 -15.83 -10.15 3.02
N GLN A 175 -16.18 -10.33 4.31
CA GLN A 175 -15.39 -9.87 5.46
C GLN A 175 -15.19 -10.97 6.52
N ILE A 176 -13.95 -11.30 6.91
CA ILE A 176 -13.68 -12.29 7.96
C ILE A 176 -12.30 -12.16 8.64
N GLU A 177 -12.13 -12.83 9.78
CA GLU A 177 -10.86 -13.07 10.49
C GLU A 177 -9.77 -13.64 9.57
N LEU A 178 -8.63 -12.95 9.44
CA LEU A 178 -7.55 -13.30 8.54
C LEU A 178 -6.26 -13.49 9.33
N HIS A 179 -5.69 -14.69 9.25
CA HIS A 179 -4.33 -14.96 9.68
C HIS A 179 -3.54 -15.42 8.46
N GLN A 180 -2.80 -14.49 7.85
CA GLN A 180 -1.99 -14.74 6.68
C GLN A 180 -0.52 -14.48 6.99
N THR A 181 0.35 -15.40 6.60
CA THR A 181 1.79 -15.16 6.61
C THR A 181 2.33 -15.37 5.20
N SER A 182 2.74 -14.28 4.55
CA SER A 182 3.45 -14.35 3.27
C SER A 182 4.95 -14.31 3.51
N THR A 183 5.65 -15.42 3.29
CA THR A 183 7.11 -15.50 3.38
C THR A 183 7.70 -16.04 2.10
N GLY A 184 8.88 -15.56 1.72
CA GLY A 184 9.57 -16.11 0.57
C GLY A 184 10.89 -15.42 0.32
N GLY A 185 11.48 -15.76 -0.82
CA GLY A 185 12.63 -15.05 -1.31
C GLY A 185 12.83 -15.27 -2.80
N SER A 186 13.58 -14.35 -3.42
CA SER A 186 14.05 -14.48 -4.79
C SER A 186 15.57 -14.38 -4.83
N LEU A 187 16.16 -15.18 -5.72
CA LEU A 187 17.59 -15.23 -5.98
C LEU A 187 17.79 -15.19 -7.50
N ALA A 188 18.47 -14.16 -7.98
CA ALA A 188 18.98 -14.10 -9.34
C ALA A 188 20.50 -14.23 -9.33
N LEU A 189 21.03 -15.07 -10.22
CA LEU A 189 22.46 -15.28 -10.39
C LEU A 189 22.88 -14.83 -11.79
N HIS A 190 24.08 -14.24 -11.90
CA HIS A 190 24.78 -14.04 -13.16
C HIS A 190 26.19 -14.63 -13.06
N ASN A 191 26.47 -15.67 -13.85
CA ASN A 191 27.70 -16.47 -13.75
C ASN A 191 27.96 -16.96 -12.31
N ASP A 192 26.93 -17.55 -11.69
CA ASP A 192 26.93 -18.03 -10.30
C ASP A 192 27.12 -16.94 -9.21
N ILE A 193 27.18 -15.66 -9.58
CA ILE A 193 27.25 -14.55 -8.65
C ILE A 193 25.84 -13.99 -8.41
N PRO A 194 25.36 -13.90 -7.15
CA PRO A 194 24.08 -13.27 -6.84
C PRO A 194 24.01 -11.82 -7.31
N THR A 195 23.02 -11.50 -8.16
CA THR A 195 22.72 -10.14 -8.64
C THR A 195 21.49 -9.54 -7.98
N VAL A 196 20.56 -10.39 -7.53
CA VAL A 196 19.41 -10.02 -6.70
C VAL A 196 19.26 -11.08 -5.62
N VAL A 197 19.17 -10.65 -4.37
CA VAL A 197 18.71 -11.48 -3.26
C VAL A 197 17.67 -10.68 -2.51
N ASP A 198 16.51 -11.28 -2.34
CA ASP A 198 15.38 -10.70 -1.65
C ASP A 198 14.81 -11.76 -0.73
N THR A 199 14.72 -11.47 0.56
CA THR A 199 14.01 -12.32 1.51
C THR A 199 12.99 -11.47 2.23
N PHE A 200 11.77 -11.99 2.34
CA PHE A 200 10.67 -11.23 2.93
C PHE A 200 9.77 -12.09 3.82
N SER A 201 9.14 -11.43 4.79
CA SER A 201 8.12 -11.96 5.66
C SER A 201 7.11 -10.86 5.97
N TYR A 202 5.87 -11.06 5.53
CA TYR A 202 4.75 -10.16 5.72
C TYR A 202 3.63 -10.88 6.49
N PRO A 203 3.77 -11.08 7.82
CA PRO A 203 2.67 -11.55 8.63
C PRO A 203 1.58 -10.48 8.70
N LEU A 204 0.33 -10.89 8.49
CA LEU A 204 -0.87 -10.08 8.51
C LEU A 204 -1.94 -10.83 9.30
N ASN A 205 -2.28 -10.30 10.46
CA ASN A 205 -3.35 -10.80 11.32
C ASN A 205 -4.41 -9.71 11.46
N ILE A 206 -5.66 -10.05 11.17
CA ILE A 206 -6.82 -9.18 11.29
C ILE A 206 -7.87 -9.96 12.06
N ASP A 207 -8.22 -9.50 13.26
CA ASP A 207 -9.41 -10.00 13.94
C ASP A 207 -10.52 -8.98 13.82
N PHE A 208 -11.72 -9.43 13.51
CA PHE A 208 -12.90 -8.60 13.40
C PHE A 208 -14.03 -9.25 14.18
N THR A 209 -14.69 -8.50 15.05
CA THR A 209 -15.72 -9.04 15.95
C THR A 209 -16.91 -8.11 16.04
N PHE A 210 -18.07 -8.59 15.61
CA PHE A 210 -19.34 -7.91 15.88
C PHE A 210 -19.70 -8.01 17.37
N LEU A 211 -20.02 -6.89 18.01
CA LEU A 211 -20.43 -6.88 19.42
C LEU A 211 -21.95 -6.96 19.60
N SER A 212 -22.71 -6.97 18.50
CA SER A 212 -24.17 -7.02 18.48
C SER A 212 -24.68 -7.89 17.34
N THR A 213 -25.87 -8.47 17.54
CA THR A 213 -26.53 -9.33 16.55
C THR A 213 -27.04 -8.57 15.33
N ASP A 214 -27.29 -7.27 15.46
CA ASP A 214 -27.67 -6.39 14.35
C ASP A 214 -26.46 -5.88 13.55
N GLN A 215 -25.23 -6.30 13.93
CA GLN A 215 -23.97 -5.93 13.27
C GLN A 215 -23.73 -4.42 13.20
N THR A 216 -24.37 -3.64 14.08
CA THR A 216 -24.20 -2.19 14.11
C THR A 216 -23.01 -1.74 14.94
N ASN A 217 -22.38 -2.64 15.70
CA ASN A 217 -21.16 -2.36 16.43
C ASN A 217 -20.13 -3.49 16.26
N TRP A 218 -18.86 -3.11 16.19
CA TRP A 218 -17.78 -4.08 16.01
C TRP A 218 -16.45 -3.53 16.50
N THR A 219 -15.54 -4.45 16.81
CA THR A 219 -14.12 -4.18 17.01
C THR A 219 -13.31 -4.80 15.88
N ALA A 220 -12.15 -4.23 15.60
CA ALA A 220 -11.09 -4.98 14.94
C ALA A 220 -9.73 -4.71 15.56
N SER A 221 -8.89 -5.72 15.47
CA SER A 221 -7.46 -5.64 15.71
C SER A 221 -6.74 -5.91 14.39
N LEU A 222 -5.57 -5.32 14.23
CA LEU A 222 -4.64 -5.59 13.14
C LEU A 222 -3.25 -5.68 13.74
N ASN A 223 -2.54 -6.73 13.38
CA ASN A 223 -1.10 -6.83 13.55
C ASN A 223 -0.50 -7.16 12.18
N HIS A 224 0.29 -6.24 11.65
CA HIS A 224 0.84 -6.32 10.32
C HIS A 224 2.32 -5.93 10.35
N SER A 225 3.17 -6.63 9.58
CA SER A 225 4.58 -6.30 9.52
C SER A 225 5.15 -6.34 8.11
N TYR A 226 6.04 -5.39 7.79
CA TYR A 226 6.93 -5.46 6.63
C TYR A 226 8.35 -5.85 7.07
N ASN A 227 8.73 -7.10 6.88
CA ASN A 227 10.12 -7.53 7.09
C ASN A 227 10.76 -7.93 5.76
N ARG A 228 11.84 -7.25 5.37
CA ARG A 228 12.53 -7.53 4.10
C ARG A 228 14.01 -7.25 4.17
N VAL A 229 14.82 -8.18 3.65
CA VAL A 229 16.24 -7.98 3.36
C VAL A 229 16.42 -8.01 1.85
N LEU A 230 16.87 -6.90 1.29
CA LEU A 230 17.11 -6.72 -0.13
C LEU A 230 18.60 -6.42 -0.36
N LEU A 231 19.26 -7.22 -1.18
CA LEU A 231 20.61 -6.90 -1.64
C LEU A 231 20.58 -5.79 -2.71
N PRO A 232 21.65 -4.98 -2.77
CA PRO A 232 21.73 -3.87 -3.72
C PRO A 232 21.73 -4.39 -5.15
N ASN A 233 21.04 -3.66 -6.03
CA ASN A 233 21.13 -3.84 -7.48
C ASN A 233 21.43 -2.48 -8.13
N PRO A 234 21.73 -2.41 -9.44
CA PRO A 234 22.08 -1.15 -10.09
C PRO A 234 21.04 -0.03 -9.99
N LEU A 235 19.78 -0.33 -9.62
CA LEU A 235 18.69 0.63 -9.53
C LEU A 235 18.21 0.88 -8.08
N ARG A 236 18.67 0.09 -7.10
CA ARG A 236 18.26 0.19 -5.70
C ARG A 236 19.40 -0.02 -4.73
N LEU A 237 19.34 0.74 -3.64
CA LEU A 237 20.14 0.47 -2.45
C LEU A 237 19.72 -0.87 -1.85
N GLY A 238 20.70 -1.59 -1.31
CA GLY A 238 20.39 -2.74 -0.48
C GLY A 238 19.92 -2.26 0.88
N THR A 239 18.84 -2.86 1.38
CA THR A 239 18.17 -2.40 2.60
C THR A 239 17.71 -3.59 3.42
N THR A 240 17.80 -3.47 4.73
CA THR A 240 17.05 -4.29 5.69
C THR A 240 15.98 -3.39 6.31
N ILE A 241 14.72 -3.75 6.11
CA ILE A 241 13.58 -3.03 6.66
C ILE A 241 12.82 -3.99 7.57
N SER A 242 12.47 -3.51 8.76
CA SER A 242 11.54 -4.16 9.66
C SER A 242 10.55 -3.12 10.13
N GLU A 243 9.28 -3.38 9.88
CA GLU A 243 8.18 -2.54 10.31
C GLU A 243 7.12 -3.42 10.97
N GLU A 244 6.53 -2.90 12.05
CA GLU A 244 5.40 -3.51 12.74
C GLU A 244 4.37 -2.43 13.02
N GLN A 245 3.15 -2.71 12.60
CA GLN A 245 1.98 -1.93 12.89
C GLN A 245 0.97 -2.75 13.67
N ILE A 246 0.59 -2.23 14.83
CA ILE A 246 -0.46 -2.78 15.67
C ILE A 246 -1.54 -1.73 15.82
N THR A 247 -2.78 -2.08 15.51
CA THR A 247 -3.91 -1.17 15.66
C THR A 247 -5.11 -1.90 16.24
N ASP A 248 -5.85 -1.21 17.10
CA ASP A 248 -7.12 -1.68 17.65
C ASP A 248 -8.15 -0.59 17.45
N GLY A 249 -9.39 -0.97 17.18
CA GLY A 249 -10.44 -0.01 16.92
C GLY A 249 -11.82 -0.55 17.21
N PHE A 250 -12.70 0.34 17.63
CA PHE A 250 -14.13 0.11 17.76
C PHE A 250 -14.88 1.05 16.83
N PHE A 251 -16.00 0.57 16.29
CA PHE A 251 -16.90 1.37 15.50
C PHE A 251 -18.36 1.00 15.78
N GLN A 252 -19.23 2.01 15.77
CA GLN A 252 -20.66 1.86 15.97
C GLN A 252 -21.43 2.75 15.00
N LEU A 253 -22.42 2.15 14.34
CA LEU A 253 -23.45 2.82 13.56
C LEU A 253 -24.54 3.34 14.51
N ALA A 254 -24.91 4.61 14.35
CA ALA A 254 -26.00 5.21 15.13
C ALA A 254 -26.80 6.20 14.29
N THR A 255 -28.11 6.32 14.59
CA THR A 255 -29.06 7.17 13.85
C THR A 255 -28.71 8.66 13.90
N GLY A 256 -27.88 9.08 14.86
CA GLY A 256 -27.38 10.46 15.03
C GLY A 256 -25.97 10.71 14.50
N GLY A 257 -25.34 9.72 13.85
CA GLY A 257 -23.96 9.77 13.39
C GLY A 257 -23.12 8.64 13.97
N ASN A 258 -22.23 8.09 13.16
CA ASN A 258 -21.38 6.98 13.57
C ASN A 258 -20.32 7.46 14.55
N PHE A 259 -19.93 6.61 15.49
CA PHE A 259 -18.85 6.89 16.45
C PHE A 259 -17.85 5.73 16.43
N GLY A 260 -16.58 6.05 16.65
CA GLY A 260 -15.53 5.05 16.79
C GLY A 260 -14.31 5.61 17.50
N ASN A 261 -13.50 4.71 18.02
CA ASN A 261 -12.19 5.02 18.59
C ASN A 261 -11.14 4.05 18.04
N GLY A 262 -9.87 4.40 18.22
CA GLY A 262 -8.78 3.52 17.85
C GLY A 262 -7.44 3.94 18.44
N THR A 263 -6.56 2.96 18.50
CA THR A 263 -5.15 3.08 18.82
C THR A 263 -4.32 2.57 17.66
N SER A 264 -3.15 3.16 17.45
CA SER A 264 -2.17 2.70 16.46
C SER A 264 -0.78 2.83 17.07
N SER A 265 0.05 1.81 16.90
CA SER A 265 1.47 1.79 17.24
C SER A 265 2.22 1.35 16.00
N ASN A 266 3.12 2.18 15.50
CA ASN A 266 3.94 1.89 14.32
C ASN A 266 5.41 1.97 14.71
N LYS A 267 6.13 0.87 14.51
CA LYS A 267 7.57 0.78 14.70
C LYS A 267 8.22 0.51 13.37
N PHE A 268 9.06 1.42 12.92
CA PHE A 268 9.80 1.29 11.67
C PHE A 268 11.29 1.27 11.96
N ASN A 269 12.02 0.36 11.31
CA ASN A 269 13.46 0.23 11.34
C ASN A 269 14.01 0.01 9.94
N TYR A 270 15.11 0.69 9.64
CA TYR A 270 15.81 0.64 8.37
C TYR A 270 17.31 0.61 8.58
N VAL A 271 17.99 -0.20 7.79
CA VAL A 271 19.45 -0.23 7.65
C VAL A 271 19.80 -0.38 6.18
N ASP A 272 20.77 0.37 5.67
CA ASP A 272 21.31 0.18 4.32
C ASP A 272 22.68 -0.50 4.29
N THR A 273 23.16 -0.81 3.08
CA THR A 273 24.48 -1.43 2.88
C THR A 273 25.66 -0.55 3.30
N ALA A 274 25.45 0.75 3.49
CA ALA A 274 26.45 1.68 4.01
C ALA A 274 26.36 1.82 5.55
N ALA A 275 25.57 0.96 6.20
CA ALA A 275 25.27 0.97 7.62
C ALA A 275 24.60 2.27 8.11
N ASN A 276 23.97 3.03 7.20
CA ASN A 276 23.09 4.11 7.63
C ASN A 276 21.83 3.50 8.23
N THR A 277 21.32 4.13 9.28
CA THR A 277 20.18 3.64 10.05
C THR A 277 19.09 4.71 10.15
N TYR A 278 17.84 4.26 10.16
CA TYR A 278 16.70 5.09 10.51
C TYR A 278 15.73 4.24 11.32
N ASN A 279 15.19 4.78 12.40
CA ASN A 279 14.12 4.17 13.14
C ASN A 279 13.13 5.22 13.63
N ARG A 280 11.86 4.85 13.70
CA ARG A 280 10.83 5.70 14.30
C ARG A 280 9.76 4.83 14.96
N HIS A 281 9.37 5.19 16.17
CA HIS A 281 8.24 4.60 16.88
C HIS A 281 7.22 5.69 17.15
N VAL A 282 6.03 5.54 16.55
CA VAL A 282 4.92 6.48 16.72
C VAL A 282 3.70 5.74 17.26
N ASP A 283 3.17 6.24 18.37
CA ASP A 283 1.89 5.79 18.92
C ASP A 283 0.85 6.89 18.79
N ALA A 284 -0.40 6.49 18.58
CA ALA A 284 -1.53 7.38 18.59
C ALA A 284 -2.75 6.77 19.25
N HIS A 285 -3.55 7.65 19.86
CA HIS A 285 -4.83 7.34 20.45
C HIS A 285 -5.80 8.48 20.17
N LEU A 286 -7.00 8.15 19.65
CA LEU A 286 -8.07 9.14 19.39
C LEU A 286 -7.62 10.34 18.53
N ASN A 287 -6.87 10.10 17.45
CA ASN A 287 -6.29 11.12 16.55
C ASN A 287 -5.18 11.99 17.17
N ALA A 288 -4.77 11.74 18.41
CA ALA A 288 -3.64 12.42 19.02
C ALA A 288 -2.42 11.49 19.02
N LEU A 289 -1.25 12.03 18.64
CA LEU A 289 0.02 11.35 18.86
C LEU A 289 0.28 11.28 20.37
N THR A 290 0.57 10.08 20.87
CA THR A 290 0.92 9.83 22.28
C THR A 290 2.40 9.50 22.46
N LEU A 291 3.08 9.08 21.39
CA LEU A 291 4.51 8.82 21.34
C LEU A 291 5.04 9.16 19.94
N ASP A 292 6.21 9.75 19.86
CA ASP A 292 6.95 9.92 18.60
C ASP A 292 8.45 9.98 18.89
N HIS A 293 9.13 8.85 18.71
CA HIS A 293 10.57 8.72 18.92
C HIS A 293 11.24 8.40 17.60
N GLU A 294 12.13 9.27 17.15
CA GLU A 294 12.94 9.10 15.93
C GLU A 294 14.42 8.90 16.30
N GLY A 295 15.13 8.08 15.53
CA GLY A 295 16.53 7.79 15.77
C GLY A 295 17.26 7.19 14.56
N GLY A 296 18.56 6.95 14.74
CA GLY A 296 19.46 6.45 13.69
C GLY A 296 20.31 7.55 13.05
N THR A 297 21.21 7.16 12.17
CA THR A 297 22.16 8.09 11.53
C THR A 297 21.51 8.98 10.48
N LEU A 298 20.34 8.61 9.98
CA LEU A 298 19.53 9.37 9.03
C LEU A 298 18.40 10.18 9.68
N ALA A 299 18.22 10.05 11.01
CA ALA A 299 17.23 10.85 11.72
C ALA A 299 17.59 12.34 11.65
N SER A 300 16.59 13.18 11.50
CA SER A 300 16.80 14.61 11.41
C SER A 300 17.34 15.15 12.75
N PRO A 301 18.45 15.91 12.78
CA PRO A 301 18.99 16.48 14.03
C PRO A 301 18.11 17.61 14.61
N VAL A 302 17.05 17.98 13.90
CA VAL A 302 16.11 19.03 14.27
C VAL A 302 14.72 18.40 14.22
N ASN A 303 13.95 18.55 15.29
CA ASN A 303 12.49 18.44 15.26
C ASN A 303 12.00 19.49 14.25
N VAL A 304 12.06 19.16 12.96
CA VAL A 304 11.36 19.94 11.95
C VAL A 304 9.91 19.64 12.26
N GLU A 305 9.26 20.53 12.99
CA GLU A 305 7.83 20.71 12.82
C GLU A 305 7.63 20.92 11.33
N THR A 306 7.34 19.84 10.60
CA THR A 306 6.62 19.94 9.35
C THR A 306 5.19 20.31 9.76
N GLY A 307 5.03 21.51 10.34
CA GLY A 307 3.76 22.19 10.34
C GLY A 307 3.38 22.24 8.88
N PHE A 308 2.33 21.53 8.52
CA PHE A 308 1.62 21.84 7.28
C PHE A 308 1.44 23.37 7.30
N PRO A 309 1.81 24.10 6.23
CA PRO A 309 1.61 25.54 6.21
C PRO A 309 0.17 25.78 6.62
N ASP A 310 -0.06 26.57 7.68
CA ASP A 310 -1.34 26.76 8.37
C ASP A 310 -2.48 26.49 7.38
N GLN A 311 -3.00 25.26 7.40
CA GLN A 311 -4.30 25.08 6.77
C GLN A 311 -5.18 25.95 7.63
N PRO A 312 -5.83 27.00 7.07
CA PRO A 312 -6.81 27.73 7.84
C PRO A 312 -7.69 26.66 8.46
N GLU A 313 -7.79 26.65 9.81
CA GLU A 313 -8.64 25.71 10.52
C GLU A 313 -9.87 25.55 9.64
N ALA A 314 -10.12 24.33 9.18
CA ALA A 314 -11.40 24.04 8.58
C ALA A 314 -12.35 24.40 9.71
N GLN A 315 -12.88 25.63 9.69
CA GLN A 315 -13.97 26.01 10.54
C GLN A 315 -14.92 24.86 10.31
N LEU A 316 -15.29 24.18 11.39
CA LEU A 316 -16.52 23.43 11.42
C LEU A 316 -17.59 24.45 11.06
N SER A 317 -17.71 24.75 9.77
CA SER A 317 -18.79 25.52 9.22
C SER A 317 -19.93 24.60 9.53
N MET A 318 -20.69 24.97 10.56
CA MET A 318 -21.97 24.38 10.87
C MET A 318 -22.61 24.05 9.53
N PHE A 319 -22.77 22.76 9.25
CA PHE A 319 -23.26 22.27 7.97
C PHE A 319 -24.45 23.16 7.59
N VAL A 320 -24.27 24.03 6.58
CA VAL A 320 -25.36 24.90 6.16
C VAL A 320 -26.42 23.95 5.66
N GLY A 321 -27.57 23.92 6.35
CA GLY A 321 -28.59 22.89 6.20
C GLY A 321 -28.83 22.54 4.74
N ALA A 322 -28.80 21.24 4.43
CA ALA A 322 -28.88 20.71 3.08
C ALA A 322 -29.95 21.45 2.26
N ARG A 323 -29.55 22.03 1.13
CA ARG A 323 -30.50 22.61 0.18
C ARG A 323 -31.21 21.48 -0.54
N LEU A 324 -32.51 21.34 -0.30
CA LEU A 324 -33.35 20.43 -1.08
C LEU A 324 -33.56 20.97 -2.51
N PRO A 325 -33.68 20.09 -3.52
CA PRO A 325 -33.96 20.50 -4.90
C PRO A 325 -35.27 21.32 -4.98
N GLY A 326 -35.26 22.41 -5.75
CA GLY A 326 -36.45 23.23 -6.01
C GLY A 326 -36.72 24.40 -5.04
N GLY A 327 -35.71 24.88 -4.30
CA GLY A 327 -35.79 26.15 -3.57
C GLY A 327 -36.58 26.14 -2.26
N ARG A 328 -36.94 24.96 -1.73
CA ARG A 328 -37.63 24.86 -0.42
C ARG A 328 -36.60 24.87 0.72
N ARG A 329 -36.77 25.80 1.66
CA ARG A 329 -36.06 25.78 2.95
C ARG A 329 -36.93 25.04 3.97
N LYS A 330 -36.31 24.23 4.83
CA LYS A 330 -36.97 23.71 6.03
C LYS A 330 -36.99 24.86 7.04
N GLU A 331 -38.17 25.33 7.44
CA GLU A 331 -38.24 26.34 8.49
C GLU A 331 -37.89 25.73 9.85
N GLY A 332 -37.02 26.41 10.58
CA GLY A 332 -36.64 26.09 11.96
C GLY A 332 -35.41 25.19 12.07
N PHE A 333 -34.22 25.77 11.90
CA PHE A 333 -33.04 25.71 12.78
C PHE A 333 -32.08 26.82 12.33
#